data_AF-A0A956DNZ5-F1
#
_entry.id   AF-A0A956DNZ5-F1
#
_cell.length_a   1.000
_cell.length_b   1.000
_cell.length_c   1.000
_cell.angle_alpha   90.00
_cell.angle_beta   90.00
_cell.angle_gamma   90.00
#
_symmetry.space_group_name_H-M   'P 1'
#
loop_
_entity.id
_entity.type
_entity.pdbx_description
1 polymer ?
#
loop_
_entity_poly.entity_id
_entity_poly.type
_entity_poly.pdbx_seq_one_letter_code
_entity_poly.pdbx_strand_id
1 'polypeptide(L)'
;MKPAYAAVGVVACLLIGCGGGESDSTAATSGSGAAGVGGSSSSGGSGSGAGGAGAGGAGAGGAGGGGLPSADCEPLPAPSGPVIMVGPNDDVAGAVATAQSGDTVLLAAGTYDLSGSALWVGDDGVTIRGATGDPADVVLDGGYDTAGGGLISIPGLSQVTIADLTIRRPRYHAIHVTGGDAAANGTLIHNVHLFDPGEQAIKINTTGQGSYADDGEVACSHIELTDAGRQQVMSYTSSGSNCYTGGIDGHDARGWLVHHNTIAGFWCDNGDLSEHGVHFWTGSRDTTVVANRFVDNARAIGFGLVGGGRTYGDDPCPGVSGNPGHYGGLIANNFVVATRDAVFASPSGVDSGIALWYACDATVVHNTIAFDDQPFTGIEWRFAETRALIVNNFVSHGLAERDGASATLDGNLENAPLSDLADVPGYDLHLAAGATAIAAGASQGSSLAPEDIDGDARPNDTPDVGADQR
;
A
#
# COMPACT_ATOMS: atom_id res chain seq x y z
N MET A 1 -25.26 61.66 -2.71
CA MET A 1 -23.93 61.15 -3.10
C MET A 1 -23.73 59.82 -2.38
N LYS A 2 -23.65 58.71 -3.13
CA LYS A 2 -23.04 57.41 -2.75
C LYS A 2 -21.51 57.54 -3.00
N PRO A 3 -20.59 56.72 -2.43
CA PRO A 3 -20.57 55.23 -2.46
C PRO A 3 -20.39 54.58 -1.07
N ALA A 4 -20.95 53.40 -0.77
CA ALA A 4 -20.77 52.02 -1.26
C ALA A 4 -19.73 51.24 -0.43
N TYR A 5 -20.24 50.36 0.44
CA TYR A 5 -19.49 49.33 1.16
C TYR A 5 -19.15 48.20 0.18
N ALA A 6 -17.88 47.79 0.14
CA ALA A 6 -17.43 46.59 -0.56
C ALA A 6 -17.64 45.37 0.34
N ALA A 7 -18.44 44.43 -0.13
CA ALA A 7 -18.57 43.10 0.44
C ALA A 7 -17.36 42.27 -0.02
N VAL A 8 -16.64 41.68 0.94
CA VAL A 8 -15.65 40.62 0.66
C VAL A 8 -16.44 39.34 0.40
N GLY A 9 -16.34 38.85 -0.84
CA GLY A 9 -17.05 37.67 -1.30
C GLY A 9 -16.51 36.41 -0.63
N VAL A 10 -17.38 35.69 0.05
CA VAL A 10 -17.22 34.27 0.34
C VAL A 10 -17.33 33.55 -1.00
N VAL A 11 -16.22 33.00 -1.49
CA VAL A 11 -16.23 32.04 -2.60
C VAL A 11 -16.77 30.74 -2.02
N ALA A 12 -18.07 30.53 -2.18
CA ALA A 12 -18.67 29.21 -2.05
C ALA A 12 -18.11 28.37 -3.19
N CYS A 13 -17.10 27.55 -2.91
CA CYS A 13 -16.66 26.51 -3.80
C CYS A 13 -17.81 25.50 -3.89
N LEU A 14 -18.46 25.46 -5.05
CA LEU A 14 -19.52 24.50 -5.33
C LEU A 14 -18.94 23.09 -5.18
N LEU A 15 -19.63 22.29 -4.36
CA LEU A 15 -19.57 20.83 -4.35
C LEU A 15 -19.63 20.30 -5.78
N ILE A 16 -18.49 19.89 -6.31
CA ILE A 16 -18.41 18.91 -7.39
C ILE A 16 -18.22 17.58 -6.68
N GLY A 17 -19.23 16.71 -6.82
CA GLY A 17 -19.24 15.41 -6.19
C GLY A 17 -17.97 14.63 -6.52
N CYS A 18 -17.43 13.98 -5.49
CA CYS A 18 -16.53 12.86 -5.63
C CYS A 18 -17.29 11.73 -6.35
N GLY A 19 -17.32 11.80 -7.67
CA GLY A 19 -17.74 10.75 -8.59
C GLY A 19 -16.59 10.53 -9.54
N GLY A 20 -15.61 9.73 -9.12
CA GLY A 20 -14.59 9.22 -10.01
C GLY A 20 -15.28 8.40 -11.11
N GLY A 21 -14.87 8.63 -12.36
CA GLY A 21 -15.52 8.10 -13.55
C GLY A 21 -15.68 6.59 -13.54
N GLU A 22 -16.93 6.16 -13.64
CA GLU A 22 -17.32 4.77 -13.87
C GLU A 22 -16.92 4.36 -15.29
N SER A 23 -15.99 3.42 -15.43
CA SER A 23 -16.00 2.50 -16.57
C SER A 23 -16.82 1.27 -16.18
N ASP A 24 -18.03 1.19 -16.74
CA ASP A 24 -18.95 0.06 -16.69
C ASP A 24 -18.20 -1.28 -16.80
N SER A 25 -18.29 -2.11 -15.75
CA SER A 25 -18.04 -3.54 -15.87
C SER A 25 -19.22 -4.30 -15.25
N THR A 26 -20.10 -4.75 -16.13
CA THR A 26 -21.26 -5.57 -15.81
C THR A 26 -20.84 -6.88 -15.16
N ALA A 27 -21.50 -7.20 -14.06
CA ALA A 27 -21.47 -8.47 -13.35
C ALA A 27 -21.47 -9.70 -14.28
N ALA A 28 -20.45 -10.54 -14.15
CA ALA A 28 -20.40 -11.84 -14.80
C ALA A 28 -21.33 -12.82 -14.07
N THR A 29 -22.47 -13.12 -14.69
CA THR A 29 -23.30 -14.28 -14.35
C THR A 29 -22.84 -15.50 -15.14
N SER A 30 -22.59 -16.59 -14.44
CA SER A 30 -22.24 -17.90 -14.97
C SER A 30 -23.38 -18.47 -15.84
N GLY A 31 -23.08 -18.83 -17.09
CA GLY A 31 -24.01 -19.50 -18.00
C GLY A 31 -23.29 -20.37 -19.02
N SER A 32 -23.34 -21.68 -18.79
CA SER A 32 -22.87 -22.74 -19.68
C SER A 32 -23.58 -22.73 -21.04
N GLY A 33 -22.84 -22.92 -22.14
CA GLY A 33 -23.43 -23.18 -23.46
C GLY A 33 -22.39 -23.51 -24.53
N ALA A 34 -22.45 -24.74 -25.06
CA ALA A 34 -21.52 -25.30 -26.03
C ALA A 34 -21.81 -24.93 -27.49
N ALA A 35 -20.77 -25.13 -28.31
CA ALA A 35 -20.75 -25.48 -29.74
C ALA A 35 -20.91 -24.37 -30.81
N GLY A 36 -20.00 -24.40 -31.81
CA GLY A 36 -20.21 -23.77 -33.11
C GLY A 36 -18.94 -23.62 -33.97
N VAL A 37 -18.81 -24.46 -34.98
CA VAL A 37 -17.68 -24.57 -35.94
C VAL A 37 -17.85 -23.63 -37.15
N GLY A 38 -16.73 -23.16 -37.71
CA GLY A 38 -16.59 -22.67 -39.09
C GLY A 38 -15.49 -21.59 -39.19
N GLY A 39 -14.46 -21.62 -40.04
CA GLY A 39 -14.23 -22.32 -41.29
C GLY A 39 -13.86 -21.29 -42.38
N SER A 40 -12.67 -21.44 -42.99
CA SER A 40 -12.16 -20.80 -44.24
C SER A 40 -11.64 -19.34 -44.16
N SER A 41 -10.75 -18.85 -45.04
CA SER A 41 -9.49 -19.31 -45.65
C SER A 41 -8.93 -18.18 -46.52
N SER A 42 -7.59 -18.13 -46.71
CA SER A 42 -6.82 -17.42 -47.78
C SER A 42 -6.77 -15.88 -47.68
N SER A 43 -5.72 -15.14 -48.05
CA SER A 43 -4.51 -15.28 -48.91
C SER A 43 -3.56 -14.14 -48.49
N GLY A 44 -2.24 -14.29 -48.36
CA GLY A 44 -1.27 -14.26 -49.47
C GLY A 44 -0.67 -12.85 -49.63
N GLY A 45 0.64 -12.68 -49.40
CA GLY A 45 1.32 -11.41 -49.69
C GLY A 45 2.73 -11.30 -49.10
N SER A 46 3.72 -11.83 -49.81
CA SER A 46 5.15 -11.74 -49.51
C SER A 46 5.69 -10.31 -49.62
N GLY A 47 6.58 -9.93 -48.71
CA GLY A 47 7.35 -8.69 -48.77
C GLY A 47 8.70 -8.86 -48.07
N SER A 48 9.72 -9.22 -48.85
CA SER A 48 11.12 -9.32 -48.46
C SER A 48 11.74 -7.93 -48.26
N GLY A 49 12.36 -7.70 -47.11
CA GLY A 49 13.21 -6.55 -46.83
C GLY A 49 14.32 -6.93 -45.86
N ALA A 50 15.49 -7.27 -46.41
CA ALA A 50 16.71 -7.46 -45.64
C ALA A 50 17.39 -6.11 -45.41
N GLY A 51 17.78 -5.82 -44.17
CA GLY A 51 18.66 -4.69 -43.86
C GLY A 51 18.76 -4.40 -42.37
N GLY A 52 19.98 -4.46 -41.84
CA GLY A 52 20.34 -3.80 -40.58
C GLY A 52 20.60 -4.72 -39.40
N ALA A 53 21.80 -5.31 -39.37
CA ALA A 53 22.39 -5.77 -38.11
C ALA A 53 22.61 -4.54 -37.19
N GLY A 54 21.86 -4.48 -36.11
CA GLY A 54 22.05 -3.54 -35.01
C GLY A 54 22.06 -4.32 -33.71
N ALA A 55 23.25 -4.60 -33.19
CA ALA A 55 23.43 -5.08 -31.84
C ALA A 55 23.04 -3.94 -30.87
N GLY A 56 21.81 -3.98 -30.38
CA GLY A 56 21.31 -3.13 -29.30
C GLY A 56 21.14 -3.99 -28.06
N GLY A 57 21.94 -3.73 -27.04
CA GLY A 57 21.92 -4.45 -25.78
C GLY A 57 20.55 -4.37 -25.10
N ALA A 58 20.07 -5.52 -24.64
CA ALA A 58 19.00 -5.61 -23.67
C ALA A 58 19.47 -4.92 -22.38
N GLY A 59 18.96 -3.72 -22.12
CA GLY A 59 19.04 -3.09 -20.81
C GLY A 59 17.96 -3.70 -19.94
N ALA A 60 18.33 -4.68 -19.13
CA ALA A 60 17.55 -5.03 -17.95
C ALA A 60 17.48 -3.77 -17.07
N GLY A 61 16.27 -3.23 -16.91
CA GLY A 61 15.98 -2.24 -15.88
C GLY A 61 16.11 -2.96 -14.55
N GLY A 62 17.31 -2.87 -13.96
CA GLY A 62 17.59 -3.50 -12.68
C GLY A 62 16.66 -2.92 -11.62
N ALA A 63 15.90 -3.79 -10.97
CA ALA A 63 15.68 -3.66 -9.54
C ALA A 63 17.07 -3.55 -8.91
N GLY A 64 17.47 -2.32 -8.59
CA GLY A 64 18.74 -2.08 -7.95
C GLY A 64 18.71 -2.76 -6.59
N GLY A 65 19.60 -3.73 -6.38
CA GLY A 65 19.95 -4.25 -5.07
C GLY A 65 20.60 -3.16 -4.21
N GLY A 66 19.78 -2.19 -3.78
CA GLY A 66 20.07 -1.38 -2.61
C GLY A 66 19.78 -2.23 -1.38
N GLY A 67 20.65 -2.14 -0.37
CA GLY A 67 20.37 -2.72 0.95
C GLY A 67 19.04 -2.19 1.50
N LEU A 68 18.50 -2.86 2.52
CA LEU A 68 17.26 -2.42 3.13
C LEU A 68 17.44 -0.99 3.68
N PRO A 69 16.37 -0.17 3.68
CA PRO A 69 16.37 1.03 4.51
C PRO A 69 16.73 0.65 5.95
N SER A 70 17.53 1.47 6.64
CA SER A 70 17.95 1.19 8.02
C SER A 70 16.73 0.88 8.90
N ALA A 71 16.83 -0.21 9.66
CA ALA A 71 15.80 -0.67 10.60
C ALA A 71 15.69 0.19 11.87
N ASP A 72 16.59 1.16 12.05
CA ASP A 72 16.74 1.90 13.30
C ASP A 72 15.60 2.91 13.55
N CYS A 73 14.70 3.12 12.58
CA CYS A 73 13.57 4.06 12.68
C CYS A 73 13.99 5.40 13.30
N GLU A 74 15.12 5.91 12.81
CA GLU A 74 15.80 7.07 13.40
C GLU A 74 14.87 8.29 13.43
N PRO A 75 14.83 9.04 14.54
CA PRO A 75 14.04 10.25 14.62
C PRO A 75 14.39 11.23 13.49
N LEU A 76 13.36 11.85 12.90
CA LEU A 76 13.59 12.88 11.89
C LEU A 76 14.42 14.03 12.49
N PRO A 77 15.35 14.62 11.71
CA PRO A 77 16.21 15.69 12.19
C PRO A 77 15.38 16.89 12.65
N ALA A 78 15.97 17.73 13.51
CA ALA A 78 15.31 18.96 13.95
C ALA A 78 14.92 19.85 12.74
N PRO A 79 13.79 20.57 12.81
CA PRO A 79 13.35 21.46 11.73
C PRO A 79 14.45 22.43 11.29
N SER A 80 14.71 22.50 9.98
CA SER A 80 15.71 23.41 9.41
C SER A 80 15.13 24.73 8.90
N GLY A 81 13.82 24.78 8.68
CA GLY A 81 13.08 25.96 8.21
C GLY A 81 12.38 26.74 9.34
N PRO A 82 11.53 27.72 9.00
CA PRO A 82 10.70 28.40 9.98
C PRO A 82 9.78 27.44 10.72
N VAL A 83 9.53 27.70 12.00
CA VAL A 83 8.68 26.86 12.85
C VAL A 83 7.45 27.64 13.30
N ILE A 84 6.28 27.09 13.01
CA ILE A 84 4.98 27.56 13.47
C ILE A 84 4.57 26.65 14.65
N MET A 85 4.71 27.16 15.86
CA MET A 85 4.28 26.44 17.06
C MET A 85 2.75 26.49 17.19
N VAL A 86 2.12 25.34 17.36
CA VAL A 86 0.65 25.25 17.48
C VAL A 86 0.31 24.36 18.67
N GLY A 87 -0.48 24.87 19.63
CA GLY A 87 -1.01 24.11 20.75
C GLY A 87 -2.44 23.60 20.52
N PRO A 88 -2.96 22.70 21.38
CA PRO A 88 -4.28 22.08 21.22
C PRO A 88 -5.48 23.04 21.16
N ASN A 89 -5.33 24.27 21.68
CA ASN A 89 -6.38 25.29 21.66
C ASN A 89 -6.19 26.35 20.56
N ASP A 90 -5.13 26.22 19.76
CA ASP A 90 -4.83 27.13 18.67
C ASP A 90 -5.53 26.69 17.37
N ASP A 91 -5.58 27.57 16.39
CA ASP A 91 -6.15 27.29 15.06
C ASP A 91 -5.17 26.44 14.21
N VAL A 92 -5.11 25.14 14.48
CA VAL A 92 -4.25 24.20 13.75
C VAL A 92 -4.62 24.11 12.26
N ALA A 93 -5.91 24.20 11.93
CA ALA A 93 -6.36 24.15 10.55
C ALA A 93 -5.88 25.37 9.76
N GLY A 94 -6.01 26.56 10.35
CA GLY A 94 -5.48 27.79 9.78
C GLY A 94 -3.95 27.77 9.65
N ALA A 95 -3.24 27.26 10.65
CA ALA A 95 -1.78 27.14 10.61
C ALA A 95 -1.31 26.23 9.47
N VAL A 96 -1.93 25.06 9.29
CA VAL A 96 -1.60 24.13 8.20
C VAL A 96 -1.95 24.70 6.83
N ALA A 97 -3.11 25.34 6.69
CA ALA A 97 -3.57 25.91 5.43
C ALA A 97 -2.78 27.14 4.95
N THR A 98 -2.08 27.82 5.87
CA THR A 98 -1.33 29.05 5.56
C THR A 98 0.18 28.89 5.67
N ALA A 99 0.66 27.71 6.11
CA ALA A 99 2.07 27.36 6.10
C ALA A 99 2.63 27.47 4.68
N GLN A 100 3.82 28.03 4.56
CA GLN A 100 4.52 28.22 3.31
C GLN A 100 5.55 27.13 3.09
N SER A 101 6.07 27.04 1.86
CA SER A 101 7.09 26.05 1.54
C SER A 101 8.30 26.09 2.47
N GLY A 102 8.62 24.93 3.05
CA GLY A 102 9.71 24.75 4.01
C GLY A 102 9.35 25.06 5.47
N ASP A 103 8.12 25.51 5.75
CA ASP A 103 7.66 25.69 7.13
C ASP A 103 7.43 24.35 7.83
N THR A 104 7.69 24.32 9.13
CA THR A 104 7.28 23.24 10.03
C THR A 104 6.17 23.72 10.95
N VAL A 105 4.98 23.13 10.81
CA VAL A 105 3.91 23.21 11.79
C VAL A 105 4.23 22.21 12.91
N LEU A 106 4.75 22.74 14.02
CA LEU A 106 5.21 21.94 15.17
C LEU A 106 4.13 21.91 16.24
N LEU A 107 3.50 20.74 16.40
CA LEU A 107 2.37 20.53 17.29
C LEU A 107 2.85 20.22 18.72
N ALA A 108 2.45 21.04 19.67
CA ALA A 108 2.71 20.77 21.09
C ALA A 108 1.90 19.55 21.57
N ALA A 109 2.40 18.86 22.59
CA ALA A 109 1.70 17.73 23.19
C ALA A 109 0.27 18.10 23.62
N GLY A 110 -0.67 17.21 23.29
CA GLY A 110 -2.09 17.31 23.62
C GLY A 110 -3.00 16.74 22.55
N THR A 111 -4.30 16.85 22.80
CA THR A 111 -5.35 16.36 21.88
C THR A 111 -6.03 17.52 21.19
N TYR A 112 -6.03 17.50 19.86
CA TYR A 112 -6.65 18.47 18.98
C TYR A 112 -7.98 17.87 18.50
N ASP A 113 -9.09 18.46 18.91
CA ASP A 113 -10.42 18.08 18.42
C ASP A 113 -10.64 18.68 17.03
N LEU A 114 -10.72 17.82 16.02
CA LEU A 114 -10.94 18.16 14.63
C LEU A 114 -12.34 17.73 14.14
N SER A 115 -13.28 17.46 15.07
CA SER A 115 -14.66 17.15 14.71
C SER A 115 -15.27 18.31 13.91
N GLY A 116 -15.80 17.99 12.73
CA GLY A 116 -16.33 18.95 11.76
C GLY A 116 -15.26 19.72 10.97
N SER A 117 -13.98 19.34 11.07
CA SER A 117 -12.84 20.02 10.45
C SER A 117 -11.90 19.03 9.73
N ALA A 118 -10.94 19.58 8.98
CA ALA A 118 -9.85 18.85 8.33
C ALA A 118 -8.63 19.77 8.16
N LEU A 119 -7.44 19.19 8.07
CA LEU A 119 -6.19 19.90 7.81
C LEU A 119 -5.87 19.81 6.32
N TRP A 120 -5.90 20.95 5.63
CA TRP A 120 -5.56 21.05 4.21
C TRP A 120 -4.19 21.68 4.07
N VAL A 121 -3.21 20.92 3.58
CA VAL A 121 -1.84 21.43 3.44
C VAL A 121 -1.81 22.56 2.41
N GLY A 122 -1.15 23.67 2.76
CA GLY A 122 -1.20 24.90 1.98
C GLY A 122 -0.15 25.02 0.86
N ASP A 123 1.00 24.35 0.99
CA ASP A 123 2.15 24.54 0.08
C ASP A 123 3.07 23.31 0.04
N ASP A 124 3.93 23.24 -0.98
CA ASP A 124 4.94 22.19 -1.16
C ASP A 124 5.97 22.23 -0.03
N GLY A 125 6.50 21.08 0.41
CA GLY A 125 7.60 21.06 1.39
C GLY A 125 7.21 21.39 2.83
N VAL A 126 5.91 21.53 3.12
CA VAL A 126 5.42 21.74 4.49
C VAL A 126 5.63 20.47 5.31
N THR A 127 6.11 20.63 6.54
CA THR A 127 6.19 19.56 7.55
C THR A 127 5.15 19.78 8.63
N ILE A 128 4.33 18.77 8.94
CA ILE A 128 3.43 18.73 10.09
C ILE A 128 3.96 17.65 11.03
N ARG A 129 4.44 18.02 12.22
CA ARG A 129 4.96 17.02 13.15
C ARG A 129 4.74 17.34 14.62
N GLY A 130 4.71 16.30 15.46
CA GLY A 130 4.71 16.46 16.91
C GLY A 130 6.03 16.99 17.46
N ALA A 131 5.95 17.77 18.54
CA ALA A 131 7.09 18.46 19.13
C ALA A 131 8.03 17.56 19.95
N THR A 132 7.58 16.36 20.36
CA THR A 132 8.33 15.50 21.30
C THR A 132 9.04 14.34 20.62
N GLY A 133 8.63 13.97 19.40
CA GLY A 133 9.07 12.75 18.72
C GLY A 133 8.32 11.49 19.18
N ASP A 134 7.49 11.58 20.22
CA ASP A 134 6.60 10.50 20.65
C ASP A 134 5.21 10.69 19.99
N PRO A 135 4.77 9.80 19.08
CA PRO A 135 3.49 9.95 18.42
C PRO A 135 2.29 9.90 19.37
N ALA A 136 2.43 9.34 20.58
CA ALA A 136 1.35 9.30 21.56
C ALA A 136 1.08 10.65 22.24
N ASP A 137 2.03 11.58 22.22
CA ASP A 137 1.90 12.89 22.87
C ASP A 137 1.01 13.85 22.09
N VAL A 138 0.89 13.69 20.77
CA VAL A 138 0.12 14.58 19.88
C VAL A 138 -0.98 13.78 19.20
N VAL A 139 -2.24 14.06 19.54
CA VAL A 139 -3.40 13.34 19.02
C VAL A 139 -4.30 14.28 18.21
N LEU A 140 -4.43 14.01 16.91
CA LEU A 140 -5.42 14.61 16.04
C LEU A 140 -6.65 13.71 16.02
N ASP A 141 -7.78 14.21 16.53
CA ASP A 141 -8.99 13.42 16.73
C ASP A 141 -10.10 13.90 15.79
N GLY A 142 -10.43 13.10 14.77
CA GLY A 142 -11.42 13.47 13.76
C GLY A 142 -12.88 13.30 14.19
N GLY A 143 -13.14 12.60 15.31
CA GLY A 143 -14.50 12.40 15.84
C GLY A 143 -15.48 11.69 14.88
N TYR A 144 -14.99 11.04 13.83
CA TYR A 144 -15.77 10.55 12.68
C TYR A 144 -16.62 11.62 11.98
N ASP A 145 -16.22 12.89 12.12
CA ASP A 145 -16.92 14.04 11.58
C ASP A 145 -15.97 14.88 10.72
N THR A 146 -15.88 14.52 9.44
CA THR A 146 -15.06 15.25 8.45
C THR A 146 -15.87 15.36 7.17
N ALA A 147 -15.83 16.51 6.48
CA ALA A 147 -16.70 16.75 5.32
C ALA A 147 -16.33 15.90 4.09
N GLY A 148 -15.07 15.47 3.97
CA GLY A 148 -14.56 14.67 2.85
C GLY A 148 -13.02 14.65 2.85
N GLY A 149 -12.43 13.76 2.05
CA GLY A 149 -10.98 13.60 1.95
C GLY A 149 -10.35 12.94 3.19
N GLY A 150 -9.09 13.25 3.46
CA GLY A 150 -8.41 12.82 4.67
C GLY A 150 -8.56 13.84 5.81
N LEU A 151 -8.40 13.38 7.07
CA LEU A 151 -8.25 14.31 8.19
C LEU A 151 -7.03 15.24 7.99
N ILE A 152 -5.98 14.72 7.36
CA ILE A 152 -4.95 15.50 6.66
C ILE A 152 -5.08 15.25 5.16
N SER A 153 -5.23 16.31 4.37
CA SER A 153 -5.33 16.25 2.91
C SER A 153 -4.17 16.99 2.25
N ILE A 154 -3.51 16.33 1.30
CA ILE A 154 -2.33 16.81 0.55
C ILE A 154 -2.70 16.86 -0.96
N PRO A 155 -3.29 17.97 -1.43
CA PRO A 155 -3.82 18.08 -2.79
C PRO A 155 -2.82 18.66 -3.79
N GLY A 156 -2.14 17.79 -4.54
CA GLY A 156 -1.22 18.18 -5.60
C GLY A 156 0.03 18.89 -5.08
N LEU A 157 0.47 18.54 -3.87
CA LEU A 157 1.63 19.13 -3.20
C LEU A 157 2.72 18.10 -2.98
N SER A 158 3.95 18.48 -3.28
CA SER A 158 5.13 17.62 -3.22
C SER A 158 5.98 17.90 -1.98
N GLN A 159 6.81 16.93 -1.59
CA GLN A 159 7.76 17.01 -0.47
C GLN A 159 7.11 17.30 0.90
N VAL A 160 5.83 16.98 1.08
CA VAL A 160 5.12 17.15 2.35
C VAL A 160 5.55 16.05 3.33
N THR A 161 5.79 16.41 4.59
CA THR A 161 6.14 15.47 5.66
C THR A 161 5.09 15.47 6.75
N ILE A 162 4.59 14.29 7.14
CA ILE A 162 3.71 14.06 8.29
C ILE A 162 4.43 13.13 9.26
N ALA A 163 4.68 13.57 10.50
CA ALA A 163 5.46 12.76 11.43
C ALA A 163 5.14 12.94 12.92
N ASP A 164 5.58 11.98 13.73
CA ASP A 164 5.63 12.06 15.20
C ASP A 164 4.27 12.40 15.84
N LEU A 165 3.17 11.83 15.33
CA LEU A 165 1.82 12.14 15.80
C LEU A 165 0.86 10.95 15.64
N THR A 166 -0.24 11.01 16.38
CA THR A 166 -1.37 10.10 16.27
C THR A 166 -2.53 10.77 15.54
N ILE A 167 -3.16 10.07 14.59
CA ILE A 167 -4.48 10.40 14.04
C ILE A 167 -5.44 9.29 14.46
N ARG A 168 -6.61 9.66 14.99
CA ARG A 168 -7.65 8.67 15.30
C ARG A 168 -9.03 9.12 14.87
N ARG A 169 -9.88 8.13 14.59
CA ARG A 169 -11.30 8.31 14.25
C ARG A 169 -11.54 9.29 13.08
N PRO A 170 -10.76 9.25 11.98
CA PRO A 170 -11.13 10.01 10.81
C PRO A 170 -12.41 9.41 10.21
N ARG A 171 -13.31 10.26 9.70
CA ARG A 171 -14.54 9.77 9.05
C ARG A 171 -14.23 8.90 7.83
N TYR A 172 -13.26 9.31 7.03
CA TYR A 172 -12.80 8.64 5.81
C TYR A 172 -11.36 8.18 6.02
N HIS A 173 -10.40 8.84 5.38
CA HIS A 173 -8.97 8.55 5.48
C HIS A 173 -8.30 9.35 6.61
N ALA A 174 -7.24 8.82 7.22
CA ALA A 174 -6.40 9.61 8.12
C ALA A 174 -5.56 10.61 7.32
N ILE A 175 -4.89 10.12 6.27
CA ILE A 175 -4.06 10.91 5.36
C ILE A 175 -4.50 10.63 3.93
N HIS A 176 -4.73 11.69 3.14
CA HIS A 176 -5.12 11.57 1.74
C HIS A 176 -4.16 12.37 0.86
N VAL A 177 -3.33 11.64 0.10
CA VAL A 177 -2.39 12.22 -0.87
C VAL A 177 -3.02 12.13 -2.26
N THR A 178 -3.18 13.27 -2.92
CA THR A 178 -3.83 13.31 -4.23
C THR A 178 -2.98 14.02 -5.26
N GLY A 179 -2.78 13.39 -6.43
CA GLY A 179 -2.48 14.13 -7.65
C GLY A 179 -3.73 14.84 -8.19
N GLY A 180 -3.56 15.72 -9.18
CA GLY A 180 -4.66 16.39 -9.86
C GLY A 180 -4.17 17.41 -10.88
N ASP A 181 -4.46 18.68 -10.64
CA ASP A 181 -3.91 19.79 -11.44
C ASP A 181 -2.37 19.87 -11.35
N ALA A 182 -1.80 19.33 -10.27
CA ALA A 182 -0.37 19.16 -10.05
C ALA A 182 -0.07 17.76 -9.48
N ALA A 183 1.21 17.34 -9.57
CA ALA A 183 1.67 16.08 -9.01
C ALA A 183 2.00 16.23 -7.52
N ALA A 184 1.80 15.17 -6.74
CA ALA A 184 2.11 15.12 -5.32
C ALA A 184 3.24 14.11 -5.07
N ASN A 185 4.48 14.54 -5.31
CA ASN A 185 5.64 13.65 -5.29
C ASN A 185 6.37 13.71 -3.94
N GLY A 186 6.94 12.59 -3.48
CA GLY A 186 7.87 12.61 -2.34
C GLY A 186 7.23 12.95 -1.01
N THR A 187 5.97 12.53 -0.79
CA THR A 187 5.35 12.62 0.54
C THR A 187 6.04 11.65 1.50
N LEU A 188 6.41 12.12 2.70
CA LEU A 188 6.96 11.29 3.77
C LEU A 188 5.96 11.18 4.93
N ILE A 189 5.61 9.96 5.30
CA ILE A 189 4.77 9.64 6.46
C ILE A 189 5.62 8.77 7.39
N HIS A 190 6.05 9.31 8.53
CA HIS A 190 7.07 8.68 9.37
C HIS A 190 6.71 8.73 10.86
N ASN A 191 6.80 7.60 11.57
CA ASN A 191 6.55 7.56 13.02
C ASN A 191 5.16 8.13 13.38
N VAL A 192 4.12 7.68 12.66
CA VAL A 192 2.74 8.05 12.95
C VAL A 192 1.95 6.85 13.47
N HIS A 193 0.94 7.12 14.29
CA HIS A 193 -0.06 6.14 14.67
C HIS A 193 -1.42 6.49 14.06
N LEU A 194 -1.98 5.62 13.22
CA LEU A 194 -3.24 5.85 12.53
C LEU A 194 -4.27 4.82 13.01
N PHE A 195 -5.27 5.29 13.75
CA PHE A 195 -6.27 4.42 14.38
C PHE A 195 -7.67 4.63 13.85
N ASP A 196 -8.33 3.51 13.61
CA ASP A 196 -9.76 3.40 13.37
C ASP A 196 -10.28 4.32 12.25
N PRO A 197 -9.71 4.24 11.03
CA PRO A 197 -10.27 4.97 9.90
C PRO A 197 -11.63 4.42 9.49
N GLY A 198 -12.55 5.30 9.06
CA GLY A 198 -13.82 4.87 8.49
C GLY A 198 -13.67 4.27 7.08
N GLU A 199 -12.62 4.64 6.35
CA GLU A 199 -12.22 4.02 5.08
C GLU A 199 -10.75 3.55 5.14
N GLN A 200 -9.95 3.69 4.07
CA GLN A 200 -8.53 3.35 4.09
C GLN A 200 -7.73 4.34 4.94
N ALA A 201 -6.78 3.90 5.76
CA ALA A 201 -6.02 4.79 6.65
C ALA A 201 -5.22 5.84 5.86
N ILE A 202 -4.51 5.40 4.82
CA ILE A 202 -3.79 6.25 3.89
C ILE A 202 -4.34 6.00 2.50
N LYS A 203 -4.90 7.03 1.86
CA LYS A 203 -5.35 6.97 0.46
C LYS A 203 -4.39 7.75 -0.41
N ILE A 204 -3.96 7.14 -1.50
CA ILE A 204 -3.08 7.71 -2.51
C ILE A 204 -3.77 7.54 -3.85
N ASN A 205 -4.12 8.62 -4.53
CA ASN A 205 -4.74 8.53 -5.85
C ASN A 205 -4.57 9.82 -6.65
N THR A 206 -5.23 9.91 -7.79
CA THR A 206 -5.37 11.16 -8.54
C THR A 206 -6.83 11.57 -8.65
N THR A 207 -7.06 12.88 -8.65
CA THR A 207 -8.37 13.50 -8.90
C THR A 207 -8.61 13.81 -10.39
N GLY A 208 -7.59 13.64 -11.25
CA GLY A 208 -7.66 13.94 -12.68
C GLY A 208 -6.63 13.17 -13.51
N GLN A 209 -6.68 13.30 -14.83
CA GLN A 209 -5.73 12.63 -15.71
C GLN A 209 -4.45 13.47 -15.86
N GLY A 210 -3.27 12.87 -15.66
CA GLY A 210 -1.99 13.44 -16.06
C GLY A 210 -1.06 13.90 -14.93
N SER A 211 -1.55 13.99 -13.68
CA SER A 211 -0.71 14.17 -12.50
C SER A 211 -1.04 13.14 -11.45
N TYR A 212 -0.02 12.64 -10.77
CA TYR A 212 -0.11 11.48 -9.88
C TYR A 212 0.55 11.79 -8.54
N ALA A 213 0.34 10.90 -7.57
CA ALA A 213 1.01 10.92 -6.28
C ALA A 213 2.10 9.84 -6.29
N ASP A 214 3.34 10.23 -6.61
CA ASP A 214 4.45 9.30 -6.86
C ASP A 214 5.57 9.45 -5.82
N ASP A 215 6.44 8.45 -5.76
CA ASP A 215 7.74 8.48 -5.11
C ASP A 215 7.67 8.84 -3.60
N GLY A 216 6.58 8.44 -2.94
CA GLY A 216 6.34 8.66 -1.49
C GLY A 216 6.86 7.54 -0.59
N GLU A 217 6.90 7.79 0.71
CA GLU A 217 7.41 6.86 1.72
C GLU A 217 6.49 6.80 2.94
N VAL A 218 6.18 5.57 3.39
CA VAL A 218 5.50 5.29 4.66
C VAL A 218 6.41 4.41 5.51
N ALA A 219 6.89 4.95 6.62
CA ALA A 219 7.93 4.34 7.42
C ALA A 219 7.61 4.35 8.91
N CYS A 220 8.05 3.30 9.62
CA CYS A 220 8.13 3.30 11.09
C CYS A 220 6.81 3.64 11.80
N SER A 221 5.69 3.29 11.20
CA SER A 221 4.35 3.71 11.63
C SER A 221 3.50 2.54 12.11
N HIS A 222 2.48 2.84 12.92
CA HIS A 222 1.48 1.88 13.38
C HIS A 222 0.12 2.24 12.79
N ILE A 223 -0.49 1.32 12.05
CA ILE A 223 -1.76 1.54 11.36
C ILE A 223 -2.71 0.43 11.78
N GLU A 224 -3.82 0.77 12.44
CA GLU A 224 -4.68 -0.24 13.05
C GLU A 224 -6.17 0.07 12.92
N LEU A 225 -6.94 -0.97 12.60
CA LEU A 225 -8.38 -1.02 12.77
C LEU A 225 -8.74 -1.87 14.00
N THR A 226 -9.10 -1.21 15.09
CA THR A 226 -9.49 -1.88 16.33
C THR A 226 -10.91 -2.44 16.23
N ASP A 227 -11.33 -3.22 17.24
CA ASP A 227 -12.72 -3.70 17.34
C ASP A 227 -13.75 -2.57 17.46
N ALA A 228 -13.38 -1.44 18.08
CA ALA A 228 -14.25 -0.29 18.17
C ALA A 228 -14.35 0.44 16.82
N GLY A 229 -13.21 0.64 16.15
CA GLY A 229 -13.14 1.24 14.81
C GLY A 229 -13.87 0.43 13.75
N ARG A 230 -13.83 -0.90 13.84
CA ARG A 230 -14.52 -1.80 12.91
C ARG A 230 -16.02 -1.53 12.79
N GLN A 231 -16.65 -1.06 13.87
CA GLN A 231 -18.07 -0.68 13.89
C GLN A 231 -18.36 0.63 13.15
N GLN A 232 -17.33 1.40 12.79
CA GLN A 232 -17.41 2.69 12.11
C GLN A 232 -17.01 2.59 10.63
N VAL A 233 -16.58 1.40 10.17
CA VAL A 233 -16.22 1.16 8.78
C VAL A 233 -17.40 1.49 7.87
N MET A 234 -17.12 2.24 6.82
CA MET A 234 -18.11 2.71 5.88
C MET A 234 -18.39 1.66 4.80
N SER A 235 -19.62 1.68 4.32
CA SER A 235 -20.01 0.99 3.09
C SER A 235 -19.92 1.96 1.91
N TYR A 236 -19.33 1.52 0.81
CA TYR A 236 -19.23 2.30 -0.42
C TYR A 236 -19.99 1.59 -1.55
N THR A 237 -21.21 2.06 -1.81
CA THR A 237 -22.14 1.39 -2.74
C THR A 237 -21.57 1.32 -4.16
N SER A 238 -20.84 2.34 -4.61
CA SER A 238 -20.25 2.39 -5.95
C SER A 238 -19.13 1.37 -6.15
N SER A 239 -18.39 0.97 -5.10
CA SER A 239 -17.46 -0.16 -5.16
C SER A 239 -18.12 -1.50 -4.85
N GLY A 240 -19.40 -1.50 -4.46
CA GLY A 240 -20.13 -2.68 -4.03
C GLY A 240 -19.61 -3.30 -2.73
N SER A 241 -18.84 -2.54 -1.92
CA SER A 241 -18.26 -3.04 -0.67
C SER A 241 -18.98 -2.44 0.54
N ASN A 242 -19.40 -3.30 1.47
CA ASN A 242 -19.84 -2.92 2.80
C ASN A 242 -18.68 -2.87 3.81
N CYS A 243 -17.49 -3.32 3.44
CA CYS A 243 -16.25 -3.25 4.21
C CYS A 243 -15.20 -2.44 3.44
N TYR A 244 -15.49 -1.15 3.19
CA TYR A 244 -14.64 -0.30 2.36
C TYR A 244 -13.52 0.35 3.20
N THR A 245 -12.61 -0.48 3.70
CA THR A 245 -11.48 -0.07 4.54
C THR A 245 -10.23 -0.91 4.22
N GLY A 246 -9.06 -0.38 4.57
CA GLY A 246 -7.73 -0.95 4.35
C GLY A 246 -6.67 -0.10 5.03
N GLY A 247 -5.41 -0.54 5.02
CA GLY A 247 -4.31 0.24 5.61
C GLY A 247 -3.87 1.35 4.66
N ILE A 248 -3.02 1.01 3.70
CA ILE A 248 -2.47 1.92 2.69
C ILE A 248 -3.02 1.52 1.34
N ASP A 249 -3.68 2.43 0.64
CA ASP A 249 -4.33 2.14 -0.64
C ASP A 249 -3.95 3.16 -1.72
N GLY A 250 -3.34 2.67 -2.80
CA GLY A 250 -2.69 3.49 -3.82
C GLY A 250 -3.09 3.18 -5.26
N HIS A 251 -3.78 4.14 -5.90
CA HIS A 251 -4.18 4.12 -7.31
C HIS A 251 -3.31 5.00 -8.20
N ASP A 252 -2.97 4.47 -9.39
CA ASP A 252 -2.14 5.14 -10.40
C ASP A 252 -0.81 5.68 -9.85
N ALA A 253 -0.35 5.13 -8.73
CA ALA A 253 0.78 5.60 -7.95
C ALA A 253 2.05 4.86 -8.36
N ARG A 254 3.18 5.58 -8.42
CA ARG A 254 4.48 4.98 -8.76
C ARG A 254 5.48 5.14 -7.63
N GLY A 255 6.33 4.14 -7.41
CA GLY A 255 7.59 4.31 -6.67
C GLY A 255 7.45 4.50 -5.17
N TRP A 256 6.33 4.06 -4.59
CA TRP A 256 6.10 4.17 -3.15
C TRP A 256 6.92 3.13 -2.37
N LEU A 257 7.59 3.58 -1.31
CA LEU A 257 8.32 2.75 -0.36
C LEU A 257 7.52 2.62 0.95
N VAL A 258 7.20 1.40 1.35
CA VAL A 258 6.46 1.09 2.57
C VAL A 258 7.30 0.15 3.43
N HIS A 259 7.84 0.63 4.56
CA HIS A 259 8.75 -0.17 5.36
C HIS A 259 8.68 0.03 6.87
N HIS A 260 9.03 -1.02 7.62
CA HIS A 260 9.11 -0.99 9.09
C HIS A 260 7.82 -0.52 9.77
N ASN A 261 6.67 -0.76 9.14
CA ASN A 261 5.37 -0.45 9.71
C ASN A 261 4.77 -1.68 10.41
N THR A 262 3.94 -1.44 11.41
CA THR A 262 2.98 -2.43 11.91
C THR A 262 1.60 -2.08 11.36
N ILE A 263 0.96 -3.00 10.65
CA ILE A 263 -0.35 -2.81 10.02
C ILE A 263 -1.29 -3.91 10.51
N ALA A 264 -2.35 -3.54 11.23
CA ALA A 264 -3.12 -4.49 12.03
C ALA A 264 -4.64 -4.38 11.88
N GLY A 265 -5.29 -5.54 11.89
CA GLY A 265 -6.72 -5.65 12.19
C GLY A 265 -7.65 -5.28 11.04
N PHE A 266 -7.21 -5.15 9.78
CA PHE A 266 -8.10 -4.87 8.65
C PHE A 266 -8.86 -6.13 8.23
N TRP A 267 -10.13 -6.20 8.64
CA TRP A 267 -11.15 -7.21 8.28
C TRP A 267 -12.54 -6.68 8.68
N CYS A 268 -13.64 -7.35 8.36
CA CYS A 268 -14.97 -6.96 8.85
C CYS A 268 -15.80 -8.16 9.27
N ASP A 269 -16.71 -7.95 10.22
CA ASP A 269 -17.74 -8.92 10.62
C ASP A 269 -19.06 -8.74 9.85
N ASN A 270 -19.13 -7.72 8.99
CA ASN A 270 -20.36 -7.27 8.32
C ASN A 270 -20.70 -7.98 6.99
N GLY A 271 -19.95 -9.03 6.63
CA GLY A 271 -20.25 -9.86 5.46
C GLY A 271 -19.30 -9.67 4.26
N ASP A 272 -18.49 -8.62 4.25
CA ASP A 272 -17.60 -8.30 3.14
C ASP A 272 -16.12 -8.29 3.53
N LEU A 273 -15.29 -8.52 2.53
CA LEU A 273 -13.84 -8.58 2.65
C LEU A 273 -13.24 -7.16 2.67
N SER A 274 -12.49 -6.81 3.71
CA SER A 274 -11.72 -5.55 3.74
C SER A 274 -10.67 -5.54 2.64
N GLU A 275 -10.27 -4.37 2.17
CA GLU A 275 -9.07 -4.20 1.36
C GLU A 275 -7.81 -4.64 2.13
N HIS A 276 -6.67 -4.59 1.44
CA HIS A 276 -5.41 -5.07 2.01
C HIS A 276 -4.88 -4.11 3.08
N GLY A 277 -4.01 -4.61 3.95
CA GLY A 277 -3.17 -3.77 4.79
C GLY A 277 -2.30 -2.83 3.95
N VAL A 278 -1.74 -3.31 2.84
CA VAL A 278 -1.11 -2.50 1.78
C VAL A 278 -1.65 -2.93 0.43
N HIS A 279 -2.25 -2.01 -0.31
CA HIS A 279 -2.87 -2.26 -1.61
C HIS A 279 -2.42 -1.21 -2.62
N PHE A 280 -1.76 -1.64 -3.71
CA PHE A 280 -1.45 -0.74 -4.83
C PHE A 280 -2.09 -1.27 -6.12
N TRP A 281 -3.07 -0.52 -6.62
CA TRP A 281 -3.94 -0.84 -7.75
C TRP A 281 -4.72 0.45 -8.06
N THR A 282 -5.19 0.75 -9.25
CA THR A 282 -5.05 0.12 -10.55
C THR A 282 -4.08 0.98 -11.36
N GLY A 283 -3.21 0.38 -12.16
CA GLY A 283 -2.17 1.07 -12.92
C GLY A 283 -0.99 1.57 -12.08
N SER A 284 -0.84 1.10 -10.84
CA SER A 284 0.28 1.46 -9.96
C SER A 284 1.57 0.75 -10.39
N ARG A 285 2.73 1.26 -9.99
CA ARG A 285 4.03 0.75 -10.47
C ARG A 285 5.16 0.88 -9.45
N ASP A 286 6.09 -0.07 -9.46
CA ASP A 286 7.35 -0.01 -8.72
C ASP A 286 7.16 0.24 -7.20
N THR A 287 6.05 -0.26 -6.63
CA THR A 287 5.82 -0.23 -5.18
C THR A 287 6.79 -1.19 -4.50
N THR A 288 7.40 -0.75 -3.39
CA THR A 288 8.29 -1.55 -2.56
C THR A 288 7.70 -1.68 -1.16
N VAL A 289 7.37 -2.90 -0.73
CA VAL A 289 6.81 -3.23 0.58
C VAL A 289 7.78 -4.14 1.32
N VAL A 290 8.56 -3.58 2.25
CA VAL A 290 9.67 -4.31 2.88
C VAL A 290 9.73 -4.18 4.40
N ALA A 291 10.11 -5.24 5.10
CA ALA A 291 10.33 -5.22 6.55
C ALA A 291 9.12 -4.74 7.38
N ASN A 292 7.89 -4.97 6.92
CA ASN A 292 6.67 -4.64 7.68
C ASN A 292 6.15 -5.86 8.46
N ARG A 293 5.38 -5.58 9.51
CA ARG A 293 4.62 -6.56 10.29
C ARG A 293 3.13 -6.37 10.04
N PHE A 294 2.47 -7.41 9.54
CA PHE A 294 1.03 -7.44 9.30
C PHE A 294 0.37 -8.38 10.29
N VAL A 295 -0.58 -7.88 11.07
CA VAL A 295 -1.22 -8.65 12.16
C VAL A 295 -2.72 -8.70 11.98
N ASP A 296 -3.27 -9.91 11.91
CA ASP A 296 -4.72 -10.17 11.87
C ASP A 296 -5.45 -9.36 10.77
N ASN A 297 -4.83 -9.23 9.59
CA ASN A 297 -5.47 -8.68 8.40
C ASN A 297 -6.11 -9.82 7.59
N ALA A 298 -7.33 -9.62 7.07
CA ALA A 298 -7.94 -10.58 6.14
C ALA A 298 -7.16 -10.66 4.82
N ARG A 299 -6.57 -9.53 4.41
CA ARG A 299 -5.64 -9.43 3.29
C ARG A 299 -4.44 -8.58 3.71
N ALA A 300 -3.22 -9.10 3.63
CA ALA A 300 -2.05 -8.33 4.09
C ALA A 300 -1.50 -7.41 2.98
N ILE A 301 -1.02 -7.97 1.87
CA ILE A 301 -0.39 -7.19 0.78
C ILE A 301 -1.03 -7.55 -0.56
N GLY A 302 -1.41 -6.54 -1.35
CA GLY A 302 -2.03 -6.70 -2.66
C GLY A 302 -1.39 -5.82 -3.71
N PHE A 303 -0.88 -6.42 -4.79
CA PHE A 303 -0.56 -5.70 -6.03
C PHE A 303 -1.60 -6.04 -7.09
N GLY A 304 -2.24 -4.97 -7.59
CA GLY A 304 -3.38 -5.05 -8.48
C GLY A 304 -4.64 -5.58 -7.79
N LEU A 305 -5.68 -5.87 -8.59
CA LEU A 305 -7.00 -6.39 -8.20
C LEU A 305 -7.84 -6.55 -9.46
N VAL A 306 -7.80 -5.50 -10.29
CA VAL A 306 -8.35 -5.43 -11.64
C VAL A 306 -7.33 -4.79 -12.57
N GLY A 307 -7.34 -5.17 -13.85
CA GLY A 307 -6.56 -4.49 -14.89
C GLY A 307 -7.12 -3.09 -15.21
N GLY A 308 -6.28 -2.20 -15.74
CA GLY A 308 -6.66 -0.83 -16.11
C GLY A 308 -5.71 0.23 -15.57
N GLY A 309 -6.18 1.49 -15.56
CA GLY A 309 -5.47 2.61 -14.92
C GLY A 309 -4.34 3.18 -15.78
N ARG A 310 -3.40 3.83 -15.09
CA ARG A 310 -2.23 4.51 -15.65
C ARG A 310 -1.38 3.56 -16.47
N THR A 311 -1.13 3.97 -17.71
CA THR A 311 -0.23 3.29 -18.64
C THR A 311 1.12 4.01 -18.72
N TYR A 312 2.19 3.27 -18.98
CA TYR A 312 3.54 3.81 -19.03
C TYR A 312 4.15 3.66 -20.43
N GLY A 313 4.74 4.75 -20.94
CA GLY A 313 5.25 4.82 -22.31
C GLY A 313 6.53 4.02 -22.56
N ASP A 314 7.20 3.56 -21.51
CA ASP A 314 8.38 2.72 -21.54
C ASP A 314 8.07 1.21 -21.63
N ASP A 315 6.79 0.83 -21.68
CA ASP A 315 6.33 -0.57 -21.76
C ASP A 315 7.00 -1.44 -20.66
N PRO A 316 6.70 -1.18 -19.37
CA PRO A 316 7.41 -1.80 -18.24
C PRO A 316 7.28 -3.33 -18.20
N CYS A 317 6.29 -3.90 -18.89
CA CYS A 317 6.03 -5.33 -18.92
C CYS A 317 5.93 -5.85 -20.35
N PRO A 318 7.03 -5.83 -21.13
CA PRO A 318 6.99 -6.20 -22.53
C PRO A 318 6.47 -7.64 -22.69
N GLY A 319 5.57 -7.83 -23.65
CA GLY A 319 4.97 -9.13 -23.96
C GLY A 319 3.81 -9.57 -23.06
N VAL A 320 3.38 -8.77 -22.08
CA VAL A 320 2.05 -8.94 -21.47
C VAL A 320 1.04 -8.17 -22.32
N SER A 321 0.04 -8.90 -22.82
CA SER A 321 -1.12 -8.29 -23.46
C SER A 321 -2.11 -7.83 -22.41
N GLY A 322 -2.64 -6.62 -22.52
CA GLY A 322 -3.63 -6.07 -21.59
C GLY A 322 -3.10 -4.83 -20.87
N ASN A 323 -3.84 -4.38 -19.87
CA ASN A 323 -3.44 -3.26 -19.00
C ASN A 323 -3.30 -3.81 -17.57
N PRO A 324 -2.08 -4.19 -17.14
CA PRO A 324 -1.83 -4.63 -15.78
C PRO A 324 -2.38 -3.67 -14.73
N GLY A 325 -2.92 -4.22 -13.64
CA GLY A 325 -3.37 -3.46 -12.48
C GLY A 325 -2.22 -2.98 -11.61
N HIS A 326 -1.05 -3.61 -11.73
CA HIS A 326 0.20 -3.19 -11.12
C HIS A 326 1.41 -3.64 -11.96
N TYR A 327 2.46 -2.82 -12.02
CA TYR A 327 3.68 -3.07 -12.78
C TYR A 327 4.92 -3.11 -11.88
N GLY A 328 5.75 -4.14 -12.03
CA GLY A 328 6.97 -4.30 -11.26
C GLY A 328 6.72 -4.46 -9.77
N GLY A 329 7.63 -3.90 -8.97
CA GLY A 329 7.53 -3.85 -7.52
C GLY A 329 8.14 -5.03 -6.77
N LEU A 330 8.39 -4.80 -5.48
CA LEU A 330 9.07 -5.71 -4.57
C LEU A 330 8.25 -5.88 -3.28
N ILE A 331 8.03 -7.12 -2.87
CA ILE A 331 7.47 -7.48 -1.57
C ILE A 331 8.47 -8.39 -0.88
N ALA A 332 9.18 -7.88 0.13
CA ALA A 332 10.28 -8.64 0.76
C ALA A 332 10.41 -8.48 2.27
N ASN A 333 10.90 -9.51 2.95
CA ASN A 333 11.19 -9.48 4.39
C ASN A 333 10.01 -9.05 5.27
N ASN A 334 8.76 -9.29 4.86
CA ASN A 334 7.61 -8.98 5.68
C ASN A 334 7.23 -10.17 6.57
N PHE A 335 6.78 -9.87 7.78
CA PHE A 335 6.06 -10.80 8.64
C PHE A 335 4.56 -10.59 8.46
N VAL A 336 3.84 -11.67 8.15
CA VAL A 336 2.38 -11.68 8.04
C VAL A 336 1.84 -12.75 8.96
N VAL A 337 1.03 -12.35 9.93
CA VAL A 337 0.46 -13.26 10.91
C VAL A 337 -1.05 -13.05 11.09
N ALA A 338 -1.79 -14.13 11.25
CA ALA A 338 -3.14 -14.10 11.78
C ALA A 338 -3.32 -15.22 12.81
N THR A 339 -3.74 -14.84 14.02
CA THR A 339 -3.96 -15.75 15.16
C THR A 339 -5.35 -15.61 15.75
N ARG A 340 -6.06 -14.54 15.40
CA ARG A 340 -7.35 -14.21 16.01
C ARG A 340 -8.48 -15.05 15.42
N ASP A 341 -9.13 -15.87 16.25
CA ASP A 341 -10.33 -16.66 15.87
C ASP A 341 -11.39 -15.83 15.11
N ALA A 342 -11.58 -14.57 15.49
CA ALA A 342 -12.60 -13.71 14.88
C ALA A 342 -12.31 -13.36 13.42
N VAL A 343 -11.04 -13.26 12.98
CA VAL A 343 -10.74 -13.00 11.56
C VAL A 343 -11.01 -14.25 10.73
N PHE A 344 -10.66 -15.44 11.22
CA PHE A 344 -10.96 -16.71 10.56
C PHE A 344 -12.46 -17.01 10.52
N ALA A 345 -13.18 -16.69 11.59
CA ALA A 345 -14.63 -16.86 11.67
C ALA A 345 -15.42 -15.75 10.95
N SER A 346 -14.75 -14.70 10.46
CA SER A 346 -15.40 -13.66 9.68
C SER A 346 -15.97 -14.24 8.38
N PRO A 347 -17.02 -13.63 7.79
CA PRO A 347 -17.67 -14.19 6.60
C PRO A 347 -16.74 -14.44 5.40
N SER A 348 -15.65 -13.68 5.31
CA SER A 348 -14.63 -13.84 4.26
C SER A 348 -13.36 -14.56 4.74
N GLY A 349 -13.21 -14.80 6.05
CA GLY A 349 -12.02 -15.41 6.64
C GLY A 349 -10.75 -14.59 6.44
N VAL A 350 -9.60 -15.26 6.58
CA VAL A 350 -8.32 -14.77 6.05
C VAL A 350 -8.24 -15.18 4.58
N ASP A 351 -8.24 -14.22 3.67
CA ASP A 351 -8.27 -14.45 2.22
C ASP A 351 -6.85 -14.74 1.68
N SER A 352 -5.90 -13.84 1.92
CA SER A 352 -4.54 -14.00 1.42
C SER A 352 -3.51 -13.25 2.26
N GLY A 353 -2.35 -13.86 2.48
CA GLY A 353 -1.18 -13.12 2.95
C GLY A 353 -0.70 -12.14 1.86
N ILE A 354 -0.35 -12.66 0.69
CA ILE A 354 0.08 -11.84 -0.46
C ILE A 354 -0.74 -12.20 -1.69
N ALA A 355 -1.34 -11.20 -2.34
CA ALA A 355 -2.13 -11.36 -3.55
C ALA A 355 -1.56 -10.55 -4.73
N LEU A 356 -1.32 -11.22 -5.85
CA LEU A 356 -0.84 -10.62 -7.10
C LEU A 356 -1.89 -10.79 -8.20
N TRP A 357 -2.71 -9.77 -8.45
CA TRP A 357 -3.85 -9.88 -9.38
C TRP A 357 -3.71 -8.83 -10.49
N TYR A 358 -3.55 -9.26 -11.74
CA TYR A 358 -3.11 -8.38 -12.83
C TYR A 358 -1.75 -7.68 -12.54
N ALA A 359 -0.84 -8.34 -11.82
CA ALA A 359 0.45 -7.78 -11.42
C ALA A 359 1.58 -8.34 -12.29
N CYS A 360 2.18 -7.52 -13.14
CA CYS A 360 3.23 -7.97 -14.05
C CYS A 360 4.61 -7.61 -13.50
N ASP A 361 5.56 -8.53 -13.63
CA ASP A 361 6.97 -8.38 -13.21
C ASP A 361 7.16 -8.11 -11.69
N ALA A 362 6.22 -8.55 -10.87
CA ALA A 362 6.32 -8.42 -9.41
C ALA A 362 7.30 -9.45 -8.82
N THR A 363 8.12 -9.01 -7.85
CA THR A 363 9.03 -9.89 -7.09
C THR A 363 8.55 -10.04 -5.65
N VAL A 364 8.37 -11.28 -5.19
CA VAL A 364 7.97 -11.64 -3.82
C VAL A 364 9.03 -12.54 -3.22
N VAL A 365 9.80 -12.04 -2.25
CA VAL A 365 10.99 -12.75 -1.78
C VAL A 365 11.17 -12.70 -0.27
N HIS A 366 11.54 -13.81 0.36
CA HIS A 366 11.88 -13.83 1.79
C HIS A 366 10.77 -13.25 2.70
N ASN A 367 9.49 -13.58 2.47
CA ASN A 367 8.42 -13.22 3.42
C ASN A 367 8.10 -14.41 4.34
N THR A 368 7.72 -14.16 5.59
CA THR A 368 7.20 -15.19 6.52
C THR A 368 5.71 -14.98 6.75
N ILE A 369 4.90 -15.96 6.37
CA ILE A 369 3.44 -15.93 6.43
C ILE A 369 2.93 -17.07 7.32
N ALA A 370 2.42 -16.73 8.50
CA ALA A 370 1.98 -17.67 9.53
C ALA A 370 0.51 -17.46 9.88
N PHE A 371 -0.33 -18.48 9.65
CA PHE A 371 -1.73 -18.46 10.03
C PHE A 371 -2.02 -19.62 10.96
N ASP A 372 -2.69 -19.36 12.08
CA ASP A 372 -3.01 -20.39 13.09
C ASP A 372 -4.18 -21.30 12.68
N ASP A 373 -4.98 -20.89 11.69
CA ASP A 373 -6.06 -21.67 11.09
C ASP A 373 -6.04 -21.50 9.56
N GLN A 374 -6.88 -22.25 8.86
CA GLN A 374 -6.94 -22.34 7.41
C GLN A 374 -7.31 -20.98 6.78
N PRO A 375 -6.40 -20.33 6.03
CA PRO A 375 -6.76 -19.21 5.16
C PRO A 375 -7.38 -19.73 3.86
N PHE A 376 -7.81 -18.84 2.98
CA PHE A 376 -8.05 -19.19 1.60
C PHE A 376 -6.74 -19.47 0.85
N THR A 377 -5.75 -18.57 0.94
CA THR A 377 -4.38 -18.78 0.38
C THR A 377 -3.29 -18.15 1.26
N GLY A 378 -2.06 -18.66 1.19
CA GLY A 378 -0.89 -18.00 1.77
C GLY A 378 -0.37 -16.89 0.86
N ILE A 379 0.03 -17.27 -0.35
CA ILE A 379 0.33 -16.36 -1.46
C ILE A 379 -0.43 -16.83 -2.69
N GLU A 380 -1.04 -15.93 -3.44
CA GLU A 380 -1.66 -16.26 -4.72
C GLU A 380 -1.31 -15.27 -5.83
N TRP A 381 -1.38 -15.78 -7.07
CA TRP A 381 -1.23 -14.99 -8.28
C TRP A 381 -2.31 -15.36 -9.30
N ARG A 382 -2.93 -14.33 -9.90
CA ARG A 382 -4.17 -14.48 -10.69
C ARG A 382 -4.17 -13.62 -11.94
N PHE A 383 -4.85 -14.13 -12.97
CA PHE A 383 -5.06 -13.53 -14.29
C PHE A 383 -3.84 -13.54 -15.22
N ALA A 384 -4.10 -13.58 -16.53
CA ALA A 384 -3.09 -13.80 -17.57
C ALA A 384 -2.05 -12.69 -17.69
N GLU A 385 -2.37 -11.48 -17.23
CA GLU A 385 -1.44 -10.35 -17.13
C GLU A 385 -0.39 -10.54 -16.04
N THR A 386 -0.65 -11.42 -15.06
CA THR A 386 0.25 -11.64 -13.94
C THR A 386 1.44 -12.51 -14.32
N ARG A 387 2.63 -11.94 -14.10
CA ARG A 387 3.93 -12.60 -14.24
C ARG A 387 4.75 -12.27 -13.01
N ALA A 388 5.12 -13.25 -12.21
CA ALA A 388 5.81 -13.00 -10.94
C ALA A 388 7.08 -13.84 -10.77
N LEU A 389 7.96 -13.36 -9.91
CA LEU A 389 9.07 -14.12 -9.33
C LEU A 389 8.79 -14.28 -7.83
N ILE A 390 8.67 -15.52 -7.36
CA ILE A 390 8.32 -15.82 -5.97
C ILE A 390 9.41 -16.72 -5.39
N VAL A 391 10.22 -16.21 -4.47
CA VAL A 391 11.47 -16.87 -4.04
C VAL A 391 11.62 -16.90 -2.52
N ASN A 392 12.04 -18.03 -1.95
CA ASN A 392 12.41 -18.16 -0.53
C ASN A 392 11.36 -17.65 0.48
N ASN A 393 10.06 -17.74 0.19
CA ASN A 393 9.02 -17.40 1.14
C ASN A 393 8.74 -18.57 2.08
N PHE A 394 8.61 -18.30 3.38
CA PHE A 394 8.10 -19.24 4.37
C PHE A 394 6.59 -19.06 4.45
N VAL A 395 5.82 -20.10 4.13
CA VAL A 395 4.35 -20.04 4.16
C VAL A 395 3.84 -21.24 4.93
N SER A 396 3.13 -20.97 6.03
CA SER A 396 2.45 -22.00 6.85
C SER A 396 1.40 -22.80 6.08
N HIS A 397 0.95 -22.28 4.94
CA HIS A 397 -0.06 -22.84 4.05
C HIS A 397 0.42 -22.80 2.59
N GLY A 398 -0.46 -23.05 1.62
CA GLY A 398 -0.10 -23.21 0.21
C GLY A 398 0.03 -21.91 -0.58
N LEU A 399 0.78 -22.02 -1.69
CA LEU A 399 0.85 -21.09 -2.81
C LEU A 399 -0.23 -21.45 -3.85
N ALA A 400 -0.82 -20.47 -4.53
CA ALA A 400 -1.87 -20.72 -5.51
C ALA A 400 -1.70 -19.94 -6.83
N GLU A 401 -1.49 -20.68 -7.93
CA GLU A 401 -1.67 -20.19 -9.30
C GLU A 401 -3.13 -20.28 -9.71
N ARG A 402 -3.67 -19.21 -10.31
CA ARG A 402 -5.06 -19.19 -10.77
C ARG A 402 -5.25 -18.38 -12.04
N ASP A 403 -6.35 -18.68 -12.72
CA ASP A 403 -6.94 -17.84 -13.76
C ASP A 403 -5.97 -17.46 -14.91
N GLY A 404 -5.02 -18.35 -15.22
CA GLY A 404 -4.09 -18.19 -16.34
C GLY A 404 -2.83 -17.36 -16.05
N ALA A 405 -2.57 -17.01 -14.79
CA ALA A 405 -1.35 -16.33 -14.36
C ALA A 405 -0.10 -17.21 -14.53
N SER A 406 1.08 -16.61 -14.41
CA SER A 406 2.35 -17.33 -14.42
C SER A 406 3.32 -16.81 -13.36
N ALA A 407 4.10 -17.70 -12.78
CA ALA A 407 5.16 -17.35 -11.84
C ALA A 407 6.39 -18.26 -12.01
N THR A 408 7.57 -17.72 -11.75
CA THR A 408 8.78 -18.52 -11.49
C THR A 408 8.93 -18.69 -9.99
N LEU A 409 9.00 -19.94 -9.53
CA LEU A 409 9.13 -20.28 -8.10
C LEU A 409 10.52 -20.86 -7.84
N ASP A 410 11.17 -20.44 -6.74
CA ASP A 410 12.42 -21.05 -6.28
C ASP A 410 12.55 -20.98 -4.75
N GLY A 411 13.04 -22.05 -4.12
CA GLY A 411 13.33 -22.08 -2.67
C GLY A 411 12.20 -21.76 -1.68
N ASN A 412 10.93 -21.63 -2.10
CA ASN A 412 9.81 -21.41 -1.18
C ASN A 412 9.49 -22.65 -0.33
N LEU A 413 9.06 -22.45 0.91
CA LEU A 413 8.54 -23.49 1.78
C LEU A 413 7.02 -23.31 1.95
N GLU A 414 6.27 -24.33 1.54
CA GLU A 414 4.82 -24.41 1.70
C GLU A 414 4.44 -25.40 2.79
N ASN A 415 3.32 -25.14 3.47
CA ASN A 415 2.87 -25.96 4.60
C ASN A 415 3.96 -26.08 5.69
N ALA A 416 4.75 -25.02 5.84
CA ALA A 416 5.84 -24.98 6.79
C ALA A 416 5.28 -25.01 8.23
N PRO A 417 5.87 -25.80 9.14
CA PRO A 417 5.28 -26.00 10.45
C PRO A 417 5.44 -24.73 11.30
N LEU A 418 4.37 -24.30 11.98
CA LEU A 418 4.42 -23.14 12.87
C LEU A 418 5.45 -23.30 14.00
N SER A 419 5.85 -24.54 14.33
CA SER A 419 6.94 -24.82 15.29
C SER A 419 8.33 -24.38 14.82
N ASP A 420 8.49 -24.04 13.55
CA ASP A 420 9.72 -23.44 13.01
C ASP A 420 9.83 -21.95 13.34
N LEU A 421 8.80 -21.35 13.94
CA LEU A 421 8.75 -19.94 14.33
C LEU A 421 8.82 -19.81 15.86
N ALA A 422 9.33 -18.69 16.35
CA ALA A 422 9.63 -18.46 17.76
C ALA A 422 8.36 -18.41 18.64
N ASP A 423 7.38 -17.56 18.32
CA ASP A 423 6.11 -17.42 19.05
C ASP A 423 5.02 -16.79 18.18
N VAL A 424 4.28 -17.62 17.43
CA VAL A 424 3.21 -17.16 16.52
C VAL A 424 2.07 -16.40 17.26
N PRO A 425 1.54 -16.90 18.41
CA PRO A 425 0.56 -16.14 19.22
C PRO A 425 1.09 -14.81 19.76
N GLY A 426 2.41 -14.71 19.98
CA GLY A 426 3.10 -13.47 20.35
C GLY A 426 3.47 -12.57 19.16
N TYR A 427 3.11 -12.96 17.94
CA TYR A 427 3.48 -12.31 16.67
C TYR A 427 4.99 -12.27 16.38
N ASP A 428 5.76 -13.14 17.03
CA ASP A 428 7.19 -13.30 16.81
C ASP A 428 7.42 -14.43 15.78
N LEU A 429 7.65 -14.02 14.53
CA LEU A 429 7.86 -14.93 13.40
C LEU A 429 9.34 -15.13 13.04
N HIS A 430 10.29 -14.79 13.93
CA HIS A 430 11.68 -15.18 13.72
C HIS A 430 11.81 -16.71 13.81
N LEU A 431 12.81 -17.27 13.13
CA LEU A 431 13.03 -18.70 13.07
C LEU A 431 13.44 -19.25 14.43
N ALA A 432 12.74 -20.29 14.87
CA ALA A 432 13.12 -21.07 16.05
C ALA A 432 14.45 -21.81 15.81
N ALA A 433 15.16 -22.12 16.90
CA ALA A 433 16.39 -22.90 16.81
C ALA A 433 16.12 -24.29 16.22
N GLY A 434 16.80 -24.62 15.12
CA GLY A 434 16.63 -25.90 14.42
C GLY A 434 15.43 -25.95 13.46
N ALA A 435 14.82 -24.80 13.16
CA ALA A 435 13.81 -24.68 12.12
C ALA A 435 14.30 -25.27 10.79
N THR A 436 13.38 -25.88 10.04
CA THR A 436 13.69 -26.49 8.73
C THR A 436 13.99 -25.45 7.66
N ALA A 437 13.61 -24.19 7.90
CA ALA A 437 13.89 -23.05 7.04
C ALA A 437 15.36 -22.58 7.05
N ILE A 438 16.15 -22.98 8.05
CA ILE A 438 17.55 -22.56 8.18
C ILE A 438 18.39 -23.17 7.05
N ALA A 439 19.12 -22.32 6.34
CA ALA A 439 19.96 -22.64 5.18
C ALA A 439 19.25 -23.47 4.09
N ALA A 440 17.93 -23.30 3.95
CA ALA A 440 17.09 -24.05 3.01
C ALA A 440 16.71 -23.24 1.74
N GLY A 441 17.06 -21.95 1.69
CA GLY A 441 16.70 -21.06 0.60
C GLY A 441 17.61 -21.20 -0.63
N ALA A 442 17.08 -20.79 -1.77
CA ALA A 442 17.84 -20.65 -3.01
C ALA A 442 18.76 -19.42 -2.97
N SER A 443 19.96 -19.53 -3.54
CA SER A 443 20.96 -18.46 -3.58
C SER A 443 20.48 -17.18 -4.25
N GLN A 444 19.54 -17.29 -5.21
CA GLN A 444 18.96 -16.13 -5.87
C GLN A 444 18.25 -15.20 -4.86
N GLY A 445 17.65 -15.74 -3.79
CA GLY A 445 16.97 -14.92 -2.78
C GLY A 445 17.90 -13.92 -2.10
N SER A 446 19.14 -14.31 -1.78
CA SER A 446 20.16 -13.42 -1.20
C SER A 446 20.52 -12.26 -2.13
N SER A 447 20.41 -12.44 -3.45
CA SER A 447 20.66 -11.35 -4.40
C SER A 447 19.48 -10.37 -4.52
N LEU A 448 18.27 -10.85 -4.26
CA LEU A 448 17.03 -10.06 -4.35
C LEU A 448 16.75 -9.31 -3.04
N ALA A 449 17.10 -9.88 -1.90
CA ALA A 449 17.02 -9.28 -0.57
C ALA A 449 18.25 -9.72 0.25
N PRO A 450 19.34 -8.94 0.25
CA PRO A 450 20.62 -9.34 0.85
C PRO A 450 20.65 -9.27 2.38
N GLU A 451 19.72 -8.56 2.98
CA GLU A 451 19.52 -8.44 4.42
C GLU A 451 18.14 -8.99 4.77
N ASP A 452 17.94 -9.40 6.01
CA ASP A 452 16.67 -9.90 6.54
C ASP A 452 15.83 -8.78 7.19
N ILE A 453 14.73 -9.11 7.87
CA ILE A 453 13.84 -8.13 8.50
C ILE A 453 14.50 -7.28 9.59
N ASP A 454 15.55 -7.79 10.25
CA ASP A 454 16.28 -7.11 11.32
C ASP A 454 17.57 -6.42 10.83
N GLY A 455 17.90 -6.58 9.54
CA GLY A 455 19.09 -6.02 8.91
C GLY A 455 20.31 -6.96 8.94
N ASP A 456 20.14 -8.22 9.33
CA ASP A 456 21.19 -9.22 9.31
C ASP A 456 21.48 -9.69 7.88
N ALA A 457 22.77 -9.74 7.53
CA ALA A 457 23.20 -10.09 6.20
C ALA A 457 22.99 -11.59 5.90
N ARG A 458 22.40 -11.90 4.75
CA ARG A 458 22.17 -13.27 4.28
C ARG A 458 23.43 -13.86 3.63
N PRO A 459 23.72 -15.16 3.83
CA PRO A 459 24.77 -15.85 3.09
C PRO A 459 24.40 -15.98 1.61
N ASN A 460 25.40 -15.94 0.73
CA ASN A 460 25.16 -15.93 -0.73
C ASN A 460 24.56 -17.24 -1.27
N ASP A 461 24.91 -18.40 -0.71
CA ASP A 461 24.61 -19.69 -1.34
C ASP A 461 23.38 -20.39 -0.76
N THR A 462 23.20 -20.32 0.56
CA THR A 462 22.14 -21.02 1.30
C THR A 462 21.53 -20.10 2.36
N PRO A 463 20.79 -19.05 1.96
CA PRO A 463 20.07 -18.21 2.92
C PRO A 463 18.97 -19.00 3.63
N ASP A 464 18.50 -18.46 4.74
CA ASP A 464 17.32 -18.98 5.41
C ASP A 464 16.06 -18.63 4.60
N VAL A 465 15.05 -19.51 4.64
CA VAL A 465 13.75 -19.25 4.00
C VAL A 465 12.88 -18.40 4.94
N GLY A 466 12.20 -17.40 4.37
CA GLY A 466 11.40 -16.44 5.13
C GLY A 466 12.15 -15.14 5.39
N ALA A 467 11.54 -14.29 6.20
CA ALA A 467 11.96 -12.91 6.44
C ALA A 467 13.09 -12.76 7.46
N ASP A 468 13.38 -13.79 8.25
CA ASP A 468 14.46 -13.81 9.24
C ASP A 468 15.69 -14.56 8.71
N GLN A 469 16.88 -14.22 9.22
CA GLN A 469 18.14 -14.91 8.99
C GLN A 469 18.79 -15.27 10.33
N ARG A 470 19.04 -16.56 10.54
CA ARG A 470 19.60 -17.09 11.78
C ARG A 470 21.05 -17.56 11.68
#